data_AF-A0A496MZX9-F1
#
_entry.id   AF-A0A496MZX9-F1
#
_cell.length_a   1.000
_cell.length_b   1.000
_cell.length_c   1.000
_cell.angle_alpha   90.00
_cell.angle_beta   90.00
_cell.angle_gamma   90.00
#
_symmetry.space_group_name_H-M   'P 1'
#
loop_
_entity.id
_entity.type
_entity.pdbx_description
1 polymer ?
#
loop_
_entity_poly.entity_id
_entity_poly.type
_entity_poly.pdbx_seq_one_letter_code
_entity_poly.pdbx_strand_id
1 'polypeptide(L)'
;MNAFFYVAISHIPLGTAVTIEFIGPLVLSAVLSHSIRDVLWVGLAMVGVGLFGVERLFGLSSMRPVGVVCALGAGLFWALYILAADNAGKKVTGTGVIAIVLLIGSLPSTPLGMANLFMVATDAHLLLLAIGTAILASLVPYTLEFLALRRLPPSTFGILLSMEPAVAATAGWLLLNQHMGVLGMLAVCLVVSACVGTATSKS
;
A
#
# COMPACT_ATOMS: atom_id res chain seq x y z
N MET A 1 -7.68 6.17 0.90
CA MET A 1 -6.70 5.12 0.57
C MET A 1 -7.39 3.80 0.23
N ASN A 2 -7.87 3.01 1.19
CA ASN A 2 -8.41 1.65 0.97
C ASN A 2 -9.46 1.51 -0.14
N ALA A 3 -10.44 2.42 -0.24
CA ALA A 3 -11.44 2.35 -1.30
C ALA A 3 -10.83 2.42 -2.71
N PHE A 4 -9.84 3.31 -2.91
CA PHE A 4 -9.11 3.39 -4.17
C PHE A 4 -8.29 2.12 -4.42
N PHE A 5 -7.64 1.58 -3.38
CA PHE A 5 -6.86 0.36 -3.51
C PHE A 5 -7.72 -0.85 -3.88
N TYR A 6 -8.91 -1.00 -3.28
CA TYR A 6 -9.86 -2.07 -3.65
C TYR A 6 -10.35 -1.96 -5.09
N VAL A 7 -10.61 -0.74 -5.57
CA VAL A 7 -10.90 -0.52 -6.99
C VAL A 7 -9.67 -0.82 -7.86
N ALA A 8 -8.45 -0.55 -7.40
CA ALA A 8 -7.24 -0.90 -8.13
C ALA A 8 -7.08 -2.42 -8.29
N ILE A 9 -7.13 -3.20 -7.21
CA ILE A 9 -6.90 -4.65 -7.26
C ILE A 9 -8.00 -5.44 -7.97
N SER A 10 -9.18 -4.83 -8.18
CA SER A 10 -10.22 -5.39 -9.06
C SER A 10 -9.94 -5.21 -10.55
N HIS A 11 -8.95 -4.38 -10.90
CA HIS A 11 -8.64 -3.95 -12.27
C HIS A 11 -7.21 -4.27 -12.71
N ILE A 12 -6.29 -4.44 -11.76
CA ILE A 12 -4.88 -4.79 -11.97
C ILE A 12 -4.41 -5.81 -10.92
N PRO A 13 -3.37 -6.61 -11.21
CA PRO A 13 -2.81 -7.57 -10.26
C PRO A 13 -2.34 -6.92 -8.96
N LEU A 14 -2.39 -7.68 -7.86
CA LEU A 14 -2.07 -7.23 -6.51
C LEU A 14 -0.65 -6.67 -6.41
N GLY A 15 0.34 -7.40 -6.93
CA GLY A 15 1.74 -6.96 -6.94
C GLY A 15 1.92 -5.63 -7.67
N THR A 16 1.28 -5.47 -8.84
CA THR A 16 1.30 -4.22 -9.60
C THR A 16 0.64 -3.07 -8.84
N ALA A 17 -0.52 -3.31 -8.22
CA ALA A 17 -1.25 -2.29 -7.47
C ALA A 17 -0.42 -1.74 -6.31
N VAL A 18 0.15 -2.64 -5.48
CA VAL A 18 0.98 -2.24 -4.34
C VAL A 18 2.25 -1.53 -4.80
N THR A 19 2.89 -2.00 -5.88
CA THR A 19 4.09 -1.35 -6.42
C THR A 19 3.82 0.09 -6.88
N ILE A 20 2.68 0.33 -7.53
CA ILE A 20 2.29 1.67 -7.98
C ILE A 20 1.89 2.55 -6.80
N GLU A 21 1.16 2.01 -5.83
CA GLU A 21 0.77 2.73 -4.61
C GLU A 21 1.99 3.20 -3.81
N PHE A 22 3.03 2.38 -3.75
CA PHE A 22 4.28 2.65 -3.01
C PHE A 22 5.06 3.86 -3.55
N ILE A 23 4.77 4.33 -4.77
CA ILE A 23 5.34 5.57 -5.31
C ILE A 23 4.98 6.77 -4.43
N GLY A 24 3.78 6.79 -3.84
CA GLY A 24 3.30 7.92 -3.04
C GLY A 24 4.24 8.28 -1.88
N PRO A 25 4.48 7.35 -0.94
CA PRO A 25 5.45 7.54 0.14
C PRO A 25 6.88 7.83 -0.35
N LEU A 26 7.31 7.21 -1.45
CA LEU A 26 8.65 7.42 -2.01
C LEU A 26 8.84 8.86 -2.52
N VAL A 27 7.87 9.37 -3.29
CA VAL A 27 7.86 10.76 -3.76
C VAL A 27 7.81 11.72 -2.58
N LEU A 28 6.96 11.46 -1.59
CA LEU A 28 6.90 12.26 -0.37
C LEU A 28 8.26 12.32 0.33
N SER A 29 8.93 11.17 0.48
CA SER A 29 10.24 11.05 1.12
C SER A 29 11.30 11.91 0.43
N ALA A 30 11.31 11.94 -0.90
CA ALA A 30 12.24 12.75 -1.69
C ALA A 30 11.93 14.25 -1.61
N VAL A 31 10.65 14.63 -1.66
CA VAL A 31 10.21 16.03 -1.49
C VAL A 31 10.64 16.59 -0.13
N LEU A 32 10.52 15.78 0.93
CA LEU A 32 10.91 16.19 2.29
C LEU A 32 12.42 16.22 2.53
N SER A 33 13.21 15.43 1.78
CA SER A 33 14.65 15.26 2.00
C SER A 33 15.51 16.32 1.28
N HIS A 34 14.99 16.93 0.21
CA HIS A 34 15.71 17.90 -0.63
C HIS A 34 17.06 17.38 -1.20
N SER A 35 17.32 16.07 -1.14
CA SER A 35 18.55 15.44 -1.61
C SER A 35 18.43 14.97 -3.06
N ILE A 36 19.41 15.29 -3.89
CA ILE A 36 19.52 14.82 -5.29
C ILE A 36 19.52 13.28 -5.34
N ARG A 37 20.09 12.61 -4.33
CA ARG A 37 20.13 11.14 -4.26
C ARG A 37 18.73 10.55 -4.15
N ASP A 38 17.85 11.15 -3.36
CA ASP A 38 16.47 10.68 -3.20
C ASP A 38 15.65 10.94 -4.46
N VAL A 39 15.94 12.02 -5.19
CA VAL A 39 15.34 12.26 -6.52
C VAL A 39 15.77 11.19 -7.53
N LEU A 40 17.03 10.75 -7.51
CA LEU A 40 17.49 9.66 -8.37
C LEU A 40 16.78 8.34 -8.05
N TRP A 41 16.57 8.04 -6.77
CA TRP A 41 15.83 6.84 -6.36
C TRP A 41 14.35 6.91 -6.77
N VAL A 42 13.70 8.05 -6.62
CA VAL A 42 12.34 8.26 -7.17
C VAL A 42 12.34 8.05 -8.69
N GLY A 43 13.32 8.59 -9.41
CA GLY A 43 13.48 8.36 -10.84
C GLY A 43 13.56 6.86 -11.19
N LEU A 44 14.33 6.09 -10.42
CA LEU A 44 14.46 4.64 -10.59
C LEU A 44 13.12 3.92 -10.39
N ALA A 45 12.36 4.28 -9.36
CA ALA A 45 11.04 3.72 -9.11
C ALA A 45 10.05 4.09 -10.22
N MET A 46 10.09 5.32 -10.73
CA MET A 46 9.28 5.76 -11.86
C MET A 46 9.59 4.98 -13.14
N VAL A 47 10.86 4.66 -13.39
CA VAL A 47 11.26 3.74 -14.47
C VAL A 47 10.63 2.37 -14.27
N GLY A 48 10.72 1.80 -13.06
CA GLY A 48 10.10 0.52 -12.73
C GLY A 48 8.60 0.52 -13.01
N VAL A 49 7.88 1.55 -12.56
CA VAL A 49 6.44 1.69 -12.80
C VAL A 49 6.12 1.87 -14.28
N GLY A 50 6.98 2.56 -15.02
CA GLY A 50 6.91 2.66 -16.47
C GLY A 50 6.94 1.30 -17.18
N LEU A 51 7.66 0.31 -16.64
CA LEU A 51 7.71 -1.05 -17.22
C LEU A 51 6.35 -1.74 -17.22
N PHE A 52 5.47 -1.48 -16.25
CA PHE A 52 4.08 -1.99 -16.30
C PHE A 52 3.29 -1.37 -17.46
N GLY A 53 3.53 -0.09 -17.75
CA GLY A 53 2.96 0.58 -18.93
C GLY A 53 3.47 -0.04 -20.23
N VAL A 54 4.75 -0.42 -20.26
CA VAL A 54 5.38 -1.11 -21.39
C VAL A 54 4.77 -2.50 -21.61
N GLU A 55 4.62 -3.33 -20.57
CA GLU A 55 3.93 -4.63 -20.66
C GLU A 55 2.53 -4.48 -21.27
N ARG A 56 1.80 -3.46 -20.84
CA ARG A 56 0.46 -3.18 -21.36
C ARG A 56 0.48 -2.79 -22.84
N LEU A 57 1.43 -1.95 -23.27
CA LEU A 57 1.56 -1.52 -24.67
C LEU A 57 1.93 -2.69 -25.60
N PHE A 58 2.75 -3.62 -25.14
CA PHE A 58 3.08 -4.85 -25.87
C PHE A 58 1.98 -5.92 -25.81
N GLY A 59 0.84 -5.63 -25.18
CA GLY A 59 -0.27 -6.59 -25.03
C GLY A 59 0.04 -7.77 -24.12
N LEU A 60 1.11 -7.69 -23.33
CA LEU A 60 1.56 -8.74 -22.40
C LEU A 60 0.75 -8.74 -21.10
N SER A 61 0.00 -7.67 -20.82
CA SER A 61 -0.85 -7.57 -19.64
C SER A 61 -2.19 -6.90 -19.94
N SER A 62 -3.28 -7.43 -19.37
CA SER A 62 -4.65 -6.90 -19.51
C SER A 62 -4.97 -5.82 -18.46
N MET A 63 -4.01 -4.94 -18.16
CA MET A 63 -4.17 -3.92 -17.12
C MET A 63 -5.14 -2.81 -17.58
N ARG A 64 -6.16 -2.53 -16.77
CA ARG A 64 -7.09 -1.42 -17.03
C ARG A 64 -6.51 -0.10 -16.49
N PRO A 65 -6.52 1.01 -17.25
CA PRO A 65 -6.00 2.30 -16.78
C PRO A 65 -6.68 2.80 -15.50
N VAL A 66 -7.96 2.47 -15.32
CA VAL A 66 -8.72 2.81 -14.11
C VAL A 66 -8.03 2.27 -12.86
N GLY A 67 -7.52 1.04 -12.89
CA GLY A 67 -6.82 0.46 -11.76
C GLY A 67 -5.52 1.17 -11.42
N VAL A 68 -4.78 1.61 -12.44
CA VAL A 68 -3.53 2.39 -12.28
C VAL A 68 -3.82 3.76 -11.66
N VAL A 69 -4.83 4.48 -12.16
CA VAL A 69 -5.24 5.78 -11.61
C VAL A 69 -5.70 5.61 -10.15
N CYS A 70 -6.44 4.55 -9.85
CA CYS A 70 -6.85 4.25 -8.49
C CYS A 70 -5.67 3.91 -7.58
N ALA A 71 -4.69 3.13 -8.04
CA ALA A 71 -3.47 2.83 -7.26
C ALA A 71 -2.64 4.10 -6.97
N LEU A 72 -2.48 4.98 -7.97
CA LEU A 72 -1.83 6.28 -7.77
C LEU A 72 -2.60 7.17 -6.80
N GLY A 73 -3.94 7.19 -6.89
CA GLY A 73 -4.80 7.88 -5.95
C GLY A 73 -4.63 7.34 -4.53
N ALA A 74 -4.56 6.02 -4.38
CA ALA A 74 -4.27 5.38 -3.09
C ALA A 74 -2.91 5.83 -2.54
N GLY A 75 -1.85 5.82 -3.36
CA GLY A 75 -0.53 6.30 -2.99
C GLY A 75 -0.49 7.78 -2.57
N LEU A 76 -1.25 8.64 -3.24
CA LEU A 76 -1.42 10.04 -2.85
C LEU A 76 -2.07 10.15 -1.46
N PHE A 77 -3.16 9.44 -1.22
CA PHE A 77 -3.81 9.42 0.09
C PHE A 77 -2.91 8.83 1.17
N TRP A 78 -2.05 7.88 0.83
CA TRP A 78 -1.07 7.34 1.76
C TRP A 78 -0.01 8.38 2.14
N ALA A 79 0.53 9.11 1.17
CA ALA A 79 1.45 10.22 1.44
C ALA A 79 0.80 11.29 2.34
N LEU A 80 -0.44 11.68 2.05
CA LEU A 80 -1.20 12.61 2.90
C LEU A 80 -1.44 12.04 4.31
N TYR A 81 -1.72 10.74 4.41
CA TYR A 81 -1.86 10.05 5.69
C TYR A 81 -0.56 10.11 6.49
N ILE A 82 0.61 9.87 5.87
CA ILE A 82 1.91 9.96 6.55
C ILE A 82 2.13 11.35 7.15
N LEU A 83 1.85 12.41 6.37
CA LEU A 83 1.96 13.80 6.84
C LEU A 83 0.99 14.10 8.00
N ALA A 84 -0.26 13.65 7.88
CA ALA A 84 -1.27 13.82 8.91
C ALA A 84 -0.91 13.05 10.19
N ALA A 85 -0.39 11.82 10.03
CA ALA A 85 0.02 10.94 11.12
C ALA A 85 1.24 11.50 11.88
N ASP A 86 2.25 12.05 11.19
CA ASP A 86 3.39 12.73 11.82
C ASP A 86 2.94 13.95 12.65
N ASN A 87 2.07 14.78 12.10
CA ASN A 87 1.54 15.95 12.80
C ASN A 87 0.64 15.57 13.99
N ALA A 88 -0.16 14.50 13.86
CA ALA A 88 -1.01 14.00 14.94
C ALA A 88 -0.20 13.31 16.05
N GLY A 89 0.80 12.51 15.70
CA GLY A 89 1.66 11.79 16.63
C GLY A 89 2.46 12.71 17.56
N LYS A 90 2.78 13.93 17.11
CA LYS A 90 3.41 14.97 17.94
C LYS A 90 2.47 15.58 18.99
N LYS A 91 1.15 15.45 18.80
CA LYS A 91 0.12 16.14 19.60
C LYS A 91 -0.71 15.22 20.47
N VAL A 92 -0.79 13.93 20.14
CA VAL A 92 -1.69 12.98 20.80
C VAL A 92 -0.92 11.75 21.28
N THR A 93 -0.90 11.53 22.59
CA THR A 93 -0.30 10.36 23.23
C THR A 93 -1.37 9.50 23.90
N GLY A 94 -1.28 8.17 23.74
CA GLY A 94 -2.18 7.21 24.40
C GLY A 94 -2.60 6.03 23.51
N THR A 95 -2.82 4.87 24.11
CA THR A 95 -3.26 3.65 23.42
C THR A 95 -4.72 3.74 22.92
N GLY A 96 -5.55 4.59 23.53
CA GLY A 96 -6.94 4.83 23.08
C GLY A 96 -7.05 5.53 21.72
N VAL A 97 -5.95 6.13 21.22
CA VAL A 97 -5.93 6.84 19.93
C VAL A 97 -6.21 5.90 18.76
N ILE A 98 -5.71 4.66 18.82
CA ILE A 98 -5.92 3.68 17.74
C ILE A 98 -7.41 3.36 17.59
N ALA A 99 -8.13 3.18 18.69
CA ALA A 99 -9.57 2.92 18.66
C ALA A 99 -10.34 4.10 18.04
N ILE A 100 -9.98 5.35 18.39
CA ILE A 100 -10.60 6.56 17.84
C ILE A 100 -10.29 6.69 16.35
N VAL A 101 -9.04 6.47 15.93
CA VAL A 101 -8.64 6.54 14.52
C VAL A 101 -9.36 5.48 13.69
N LEU A 102 -9.48 4.25 14.20
CA LEU A 102 -10.24 3.19 13.52
C LEU A 102 -11.73 3.55 13.43
N LEU A 103 -12.32 4.10 14.50
CA LEU A 103 -13.73 4.47 14.53
C LEU A 103 -14.02 5.62 13.56
N ILE A 104 -13.24 6.70 13.60
CA ILE A 104 -13.38 7.83 12.67
C ILE A 104 -13.07 7.40 11.24
N GLY A 105 -12.01 6.60 11.03
CA GLY A 105 -11.62 6.10 9.71
C GLY A 105 -12.64 5.16 9.08
N SER A 106 -13.48 4.51 9.90
CA SER A 106 -14.58 3.67 9.41
C SER A 106 -15.71 4.50 8.80
N LEU A 107 -15.99 5.71 9.33
CA LEU A 107 -17.16 6.52 8.95
C LEU A 107 -17.24 6.82 7.43
N PRO A 108 -16.17 7.24 6.73
CA PRO A 108 -16.23 7.46 5.29
C PRO A 108 -16.40 6.17 4.48
N SER A 109 -16.00 5.03 5.05
CA SER A 109 -16.08 3.72 4.39
C SER A 109 -17.45 3.07 4.59
N THR A 110 -18.17 3.41 5.66
CA THR A 110 -19.52 2.89 5.98
C THR A 110 -20.53 3.02 4.82
N PRO A 111 -20.73 4.20 4.17
CA PRO A 111 -21.71 4.32 3.10
C PRO A 111 -21.38 3.46 1.89
N LEU A 112 -20.08 3.21 1.62
CA LEU A 112 -19.65 2.34 0.53
C LEU A 112 -19.98 0.86 0.79
N GLY A 113 -19.92 0.42 2.05
CA GLY A 113 -20.27 -0.95 2.44
C GLY A 113 -21.78 -1.16 2.66
N MET A 114 -22.55 -0.08 2.84
CA MET A 114 -23.95 -0.15 3.25
C MET A 114 -24.85 -0.84 2.22
N ALA A 115 -24.52 -0.73 0.93
CA ALA A 115 -25.26 -1.38 -0.15
C ALA A 115 -25.30 -2.91 -0.04
N ASN A 116 -24.23 -3.51 0.50
CA ASN A 116 -24.10 -4.97 0.64
C ASN A 116 -24.33 -5.45 2.08
N LEU A 117 -24.61 -4.53 3.01
CA LEU A 117 -24.70 -4.83 4.45
C LEU A 117 -25.82 -5.81 4.75
N PHE A 118 -26.97 -5.67 4.10
CA PHE A 118 -28.10 -6.59 4.27
C PHE A 118 -27.72 -8.01 3.88
N MET A 119 -27.08 -8.19 2.72
CA MET A 119 -26.64 -9.50 2.21
C MET A 119 -25.66 -10.17 3.17
N VAL A 120 -24.67 -9.43 3.68
CA VAL A 120 -23.67 -9.94 4.63
C VAL A 120 -24.29 -10.24 5.99
N ALA A 121 -25.27 -9.44 6.44
CA ALA A 121 -25.91 -9.62 7.75
C ALA A 121 -26.85 -10.83 7.78
N THR A 122 -27.47 -11.19 6.66
CA THR A 122 -28.39 -12.33 6.56
C THR A 122 -27.70 -13.68 6.35
N ASP A 123 -26.43 -13.68 5.93
CA ASP A 123 -25.65 -14.88 5.67
C ASP A 123 -24.56 -15.07 6.74
N ALA A 124 -24.75 -16.07 7.61
CA ALA A 124 -23.84 -16.35 8.71
C ALA A 124 -22.40 -16.67 8.23
N HIS A 125 -22.24 -17.27 7.05
CA HIS A 125 -20.94 -17.60 6.49
C HIS A 125 -20.23 -16.33 5.99
N LEU A 126 -20.94 -15.45 5.27
CA LEU A 126 -20.38 -14.15 4.85
C LEU A 126 -20.03 -13.26 6.04
N LEU A 127 -20.86 -13.27 7.10
CA LEU A 127 -20.60 -12.55 8.33
C LEU A 127 -19.32 -13.05 9.02
N LEU A 128 -19.13 -14.37 9.12
CA LEU A 128 -17.91 -14.97 9.67
C LEU A 128 -16.67 -14.60 8.86
N LEU A 129 -16.76 -14.62 7.52
CA LEU A 129 -15.66 -14.18 6.64
C LEU A 129 -15.36 -12.69 6.79
N ALA A 130 -16.38 -11.84 6.89
CA ALA A 130 -16.22 -10.40 7.10
C ALA A 130 -15.53 -10.09 8.45
N ILE A 131 -15.93 -10.78 9.52
CA ILE A 131 -15.30 -10.64 10.84
C ILE A 131 -13.86 -11.17 10.81
N GLY A 132 -13.66 -12.36 10.24
CA GLY A 132 -12.33 -12.97 10.14
C GLY A 132 -11.36 -12.11 9.35
N THR A 133 -11.80 -11.56 8.20
CA THR A 133 -11.00 -10.63 7.39
C THR A 133 -10.73 -9.32 8.12
N ALA A 134 -11.70 -8.73 8.82
CA ALA A 134 -11.46 -7.53 9.62
C ALA A 134 -10.40 -7.75 10.72
N ILE A 135 -10.43 -8.91 11.38
CA ILE A 135 -9.44 -9.24 12.42
C ILE A 135 -8.06 -9.49 11.80
N LEU A 136 -7.99 -10.36 10.80
CA LEU A 136 -6.72 -10.82 10.22
C LEU A 136 -6.06 -9.80 9.29
N ALA A 137 -6.83 -8.95 8.61
CA ALA A 137 -6.30 -7.95 7.67
C ALA A 137 -6.14 -6.56 8.28
N SER A 138 -6.78 -6.26 9.42
CA SER A 138 -6.66 -4.95 10.07
C SER A 138 -6.19 -5.04 11.51
N LEU A 139 -6.97 -5.68 12.40
CA LEU A 139 -6.67 -5.63 13.84
C LEU A 139 -5.29 -6.24 14.17
N VAL A 140 -5.00 -7.44 13.68
CA VAL A 140 -3.73 -8.13 13.93
C VAL A 140 -2.57 -7.40 13.25
N PRO A 141 -2.61 -7.08 11.94
CA PRO A 141 -1.54 -6.35 11.27
C PRO A 141 -1.24 -5.00 11.92
N TYR A 142 -2.23 -4.16 12.19
CA TYR A 142 -2.01 -2.86 12.82
C TYR A 142 -1.41 -2.98 14.23
N THR A 143 -1.81 -3.99 14.99
CA THR A 143 -1.24 -4.23 16.32
C THR A 143 0.23 -4.64 16.22
N LEU A 144 0.56 -5.55 15.30
CA LEU A 144 1.93 -5.99 15.05
C LEU A 144 2.81 -4.86 14.51
N GLU A 145 2.28 -4.07 13.58
CA GLU A 145 2.95 -2.90 13.02
C GLU A 145 3.27 -1.88 14.11
N PHE A 146 2.31 -1.56 14.98
CA PHE A 146 2.52 -0.64 16.10
C PHE A 146 3.52 -1.18 17.12
N LEU A 147 3.52 -2.48 17.38
CA LEU A 147 4.53 -3.14 18.23
C LEU A 147 5.92 -3.09 17.57
N ALA A 148 6.00 -3.30 16.25
CA ALA A 148 7.24 -3.25 15.49
C ALA A 148 7.84 -1.83 15.50
N LEU A 149 7.02 -0.80 15.27
CA LEU A 149 7.40 0.62 15.37
C LEU A 149 8.01 0.98 16.72
N ARG A 150 7.53 0.36 17.80
CA ARG A 150 8.03 0.60 19.17
C ARG A 150 9.32 -0.15 19.51
N ARG A 151 9.65 -1.21 18.77
CA ARG A 151 10.74 -2.14 19.11
C ARG A 151 11.89 -2.11 18.11
N LEU A 152 11.66 -1.68 16.88
CA LEU A 152 12.66 -1.67 15.82
C LEU A 152 13.23 -0.27 15.59
N PRO A 153 14.51 -0.16 15.20
CA PRO A 153 15.05 1.07 14.66
C PRO A 153 14.25 1.53 13.42
N PRO A 154 14.06 2.85 13.22
CA PRO A 154 13.32 3.38 12.07
C PRO A 154 13.85 2.90 10.71
N SER A 155 15.16 2.73 10.58
CA SER A 155 15.81 2.22 9.36
C SER A 155 15.42 0.77 9.06
N THR A 156 15.45 -0.11 10.07
CA THR A 156 15.02 -1.52 9.92
C THR A 156 13.55 -1.62 9.57
N PHE A 157 12.69 -0.84 10.24
CA PHE A 157 11.26 -0.82 9.94
C PHE A 157 10.97 -0.32 8.52
N GLY A 158 11.65 0.74 8.07
CA GLY A 158 11.55 1.24 6.71
C GLY A 158 12.00 0.22 5.65
N ILE A 159 13.05 -0.56 5.92
CA ILE A 159 13.49 -1.65 5.03
C ILE A 159 12.42 -2.76 4.98
N LEU A 160 11.82 -3.15 6.10
CA LEU A 160 10.75 -4.15 6.10
C LEU A 160 9.52 -3.68 5.31
N LEU A 161 9.09 -2.44 5.50
CA LEU A 161 8.00 -1.85 4.73
C LEU A 161 8.33 -1.79 3.23
N SER A 162 9.58 -1.51 2.86
CA SER A 162 9.99 -1.49 1.46
C SER A 162 9.85 -2.83 0.74
N MET A 163 9.70 -3.93 1.47
CA MET A 163 9.47 -5.26 0.89
C MET A 163 8.01 -5.52 0.53
N GLU A 164 7.06 -4.66 0.91
CA GLU A 164 5.63 -4.83 0.63
C GLU A 164 5.32 -5.14 -0.85
N PRO A 165 5.90 -4.45 -1.85
CA PRO A 165 5.65 -4.78 -3.26
C PRO A 165 6.05 -6.21 -3.62
N ALA A 166 7.17 -6.70 -3.09
CA ALA A 166 7.64 -8.07 -3.32
C ALA A 166 6.72 -9.08 -2.63
N VAL A 167 6.34 -8.83 -1.37
CA VAL A 167 5.41 -9.68 -0.63
C VAL A 167 4.05 -9.73 -1.33
N ALA A 168 3.51 -8.58 -1.76
CA ALA A 168 2.26 -8.49 -2.50
C ALA A 168 2.29 -9.24 -3.83
N ALA A 169 3.41 -9.16 -4.57
CA ALA A 169 3.60 -9.92 -5.80
C ALA A 169 3.62 -11.43 -5.55
N THR A 170 4.36 -11.88 -4.53
CA THR A 170 4.41 -13.30 -4.16
C THR A 170 3.06 -13.82 -3.66
N ALA A 171 2.34 -13.03 -2.86
CA ALA A 171 0.99 -13.35 -2.40
C ALA A 171 -0.01 -13.40 -3.56
N GLY A 172 0.07 -12.44 -4.50
CA GLY A 172 -0.74 -12.46 -5.72
C GLY A 172 -0.51 -13.72 -6.55
N TRP A 173 0.74 -14.16 -6.66
CA TRP A 173 1.07 -15.41 -7.35
C TRP A 173 0.55 -16.65 -6.62
N LEU A 174 0.88 -16.80 -5.33
CA LEU A 174 0.55 -18.00 -4.55
C LEU A 174 -0.94 -18.14 -4.22
N LEU A 175 -1.61 -17.04 -3.88
CA LEU A 175 -2.98 -17.05 -3.36
C LEU A 175 -4.03 -16.72 -4.42
N LEU A 176 -3.67 -15.88 -5.41
CA LEU A 176 -4.61 -15.39 -6.43
C LEU A 176 -4.30 -15.92 -7.83
N ASN A 177 -3.29 -16.80 -7.97
CA ASN A 177 -2.82 -17.35 -9.24
C ASN A 177 -2.43 -16.27 -10.27
N GLN A 178 -2.02 -15.10 -9.80
CA GLN A 178 -1.63 -13.96 -10.64
C GLN A 178 -0.16 -14.11 -11.06
N HIS A 179 0.05 -14.41 -12.34
CA HIS A 179 1.38 -14.52 -12.90
C HIS A 179 1.90 -13.14 -13.27
N MET A 180 3.10 -12.82 -12.79
CA MET A 180 3.78 -11.57 -13.13
C MET A 180 4.86 -11.84 -14.16
N GLY A 181 4.85 -11.06 -15.24
CA GLY A 181 5.86 -11.15 -16.29
C GLY A 181 7.25 -10.71 -15.80
N VAL A 182 8.26 -10.98 -16.62
CA VAL A 182 9.65 -10.60 -16.32
C VAL A 182 9.79 -9.09 -16.12
N LEU A 183 9.09 -8.29 -16.94
CA LEU A 183 9.09 -6.83 -16.82
C LEU A 183 8.41 -6.38 -15.52
N GLY A 184 7.30 -7.01 -15.13
CA GLY A 184 6.67 -6.76 -13.84
C GLY A 184 7.55 -7.13 -12.64
N MET A 185 8.31 -8.23 -12.71
CA MET A 185 9.31 -8.57 -11.68
C MET A 185 10.42 -7.52 -11.61
N LEU A 186 10.95 -7.08 -12.75
CA LEU A 186 11.95 -6.01 -12.80
C LEU A 186 11.41 -4.70 -12.23
N ALA A 187 10.15 -4.36 -12.50
CA ALA A 187 9.49 -3.19 -11.93
C ALA A 187 9.48 -3.23 -10.40
N VAL A 188 9.06 -4.37 -9.82
CA VAL A 188 9.09 -4.57 -8.37
C VAL A 188 10.50 -4.44 -7.82
N CYS A 189 11.49 -5.10 -8.45
CA CYS A 189 12.89 -5.02 -8.00
C CYS A 189 13.42 -3.58 -8.02
N LEU A 190 13.11 -2.80 -9.05
CA LEU A 190 13.52 -1.40 -9.16
C LEU A 190 12.89 -0.54 -8.06
N VAL A 191 11.60 -0.71 -7.79
CA VAL A 191 10.89 0.05 -6.75
C VAL A 191 11.40 -0.33 -5.35
N VAL A 192 11.56 -1.62 -5.06
CA VAL A 192 12.13 -2.08 -3.77
C VAL A 192 13.54 -1.53 -3.59
N SER A 193 14.39 -1.60 -4.62
CA SER A 193 15.75 -1.08 -4.57
C SER A 193 15.77 0.43 -4.32
N ALA A 194 14.89 1.18 -4.98
CA ALA A 194 14.73 2.61 -4.74
C ALA A 194 14.33 2.92 -3.29
N CYS A 195 13.38 2.16 -2.74
CA CYS A 195 12.94 2.33 -1.36
C CYS A 195 14.06 2.06 -0.36
N VAL A 196 14.80 0.96 -0.51
CA VAL A 196 15.97 0.66 0.33
C VAL A 196 17.05 1.74 0.19
N GLY A 197 17.30 2.22 -1.03
CA GLY A 197 18.22 3.32 -1.31
C GLY A 197 17.85 4.62 -0.60
N THR A 198 16.57 5.01 -0.61
CA THR A 198 16.10 6.19 0.13
C THR A 198 16.14 6.00 1.65
N ALA A 199 15.84 4.81 2.15
CA ALA A 199 15.89 4.51 3.59
C ALA A 199 17.32 4.59 4.15
N THR A 200 18.30 4.13 3.37
CA THR A 200 19.72 4.16 3.75
C THR A 200 20.37 5.53 3.55
N SER A 201 19.90 6.36 2.61
CA SER A 201 20.43 7.72 2.42
C SER A 201 20.13 8.68 3.58
N LYS A 202 19.21 8.31 4.49
CA LYS A 202 18.85 9.09 5.68
C LYS A 202 19.57 8.62 6.96
N SER A 203 20.40 7.58 6.87
CA SER A 203 21.31 7.12 7.93
C SER A 203 22.70 7.74 7.78
#